data_AF-A0A519EIW9-F1
#
_entry.id   AF-A0A519EIW9-F1
#
_cell.length_a   1.000
_cell.length_b   1.000
_cell.length_c   1.000
_cell.angle_alpha   90.00
_cell.angle_beta   90.00
_cell.angle_gamma   90.00
#
_symmetry.space_group_name_H-M   'P 1'
#
loop_
_entity.id
_entity.type
_entity.pdbx_description
1 polymer ?
#
loop_
_entity_poly.entity_id
_entity_poly.type
_entity_poly.pdbx_seq_one_letter_code
_entity_poly.pdbx_strand_id
1 'polypeptide(L)'
;MAPRTSEQIIELYTPRMPAQEWEEIAPFVRVVVRCGFTPSQIAKVTATRISEVASIVAWAREQGLPLDVEEVFHPATVNRYAMTAPGLAAAKISATPQSDNTPVSHV
;
A
#
# COMPACT_ATOMS: atom_id res chain seq x y z
N MET A 1 -10.62 -24.05 -14.25
CA MET A 1 -9.82 -22.81 -14.46
C MET A 1 -8.67 -22.84 -13.48
N ALA A 2 -7.42 -22.80 -13.93
CA ALA A 2 -6.28 -22.72 -13.01
C ALA A 2 -6.34 -21.39 -12.24
N PRO A 3 -6.02 -21.37 -10.93
CA PRO A 3 -5.91 -20.12 -10.19
C PRO A 3 -4.82 -19.25 -10.83
N ARG A 4 -5.13 -17.98 -11.10
CA ARG A 4 -4.13 -17.03 -11.63
C ARG A 4 -3.01 -16.89 -10.60
N THR A 5 -1.77 -16.95 -11.07
CA THR A 5 -0.60 -16.70 -10.22
C THR A 5 -0.53 -15.22 -9.85
N SER A 6 0.17 -14.91 -8.75
CA SER A 6 0.43 -13.54 -8.32
C SER A 6 0.99 -12.67 -9.46
N GLU A 7 1.89 -13.24 -10.27
CA GLU A 7 2.51 -12.56 -11.41
C GLU A 7 1.51 -12.19 -12.50
N GLN A 8 0.61 -13.10 -12.87
CA GLN A 8 -0.46 -12.80 -13.83
C GLN A 8 -1.39 -11.70 -13.33
N ILE A 9 -1.65 -11.66 -12.02
CA ILE A 9 -2.48 -10.61 -11.42
C ILE A 9 -1.74 -9.27 -11.49
N ILE A 10 -0.43 -9.23 -11.19
CA ILE A 10 0.40 -8.02 -11.27
C ILE A 10 0.43 -7.45 -12.70
N GLU A 11 0.53 -8.32 -13.71
CA GLU A 11 0.60 -7.88 -15.11
C GLU A 11 -0.74 -7.38 -15.64
N LEU A 12 -1.83 -8.08 -15.32
CA LEU A 12 -3.18 -7.79 -15.79
C LEU A 12 -3.94 -6.78 -14.93
N TYR A 13 -3.31 -6.25 -13.87
CA TYR A 13 -3.96 -5.28 -12.99
C TYR A 13 -4.16 -3.93 -13.71
N THR A 14 -5.40 -3.48 -13.74
CA THR A 14 -5.79 -2.15 -14.23
C THR A 14 -6.39 -1.35 -13.07
N PRO A 15 -5.73 -0.29 -12.59
CA PRO A 15 -6.27 0.56 -11.53
C PRO A 15 -7.46 1.39 -12.01
N ARG A 16 -8.19 1.96 -11.04
CA ARG A 16 -9.22 2.98 -11.29
C ARG A 16 -8.59 4.39 -11.36
N MET A 17 -7.74 4.61 -12.34
CA MET A 17 -7.14 5.93 -12.64
C MET A 17 -6.94 6.07 -14.16
N PRO A 18 -6.67 7.28 -14.68
CA PRO A 18 -6.38 7.48 -16.09
C PRO A 18 -5.24 6.58 -16.58
N ALA A 19 -5.39 6.03 -17.80
CA ALA A 19 -4.41 5.10 -18.36
C ALA A 19 -3.00 5.72 -18.47
N GLN A 20 -2.92 7.01 -18.82
CA GLN A 20 -1.66 7.74 -18.90
C GLN A 20 -0.95 7.82 -17.54
N GLU A 21 -1.68 8.15 -16.47
CA GLU A 21 -1.11 8.19 -15.12
C GLU A 21 -0.65 6.81 -14.66
N TRP A 22 -1.42 5.77 -14.99
CA TRP A 22 -1.03 4.40 -14.69
C TRP A 22 0.23 3.98 -15.45
N GLU A 23 0.33 4.26 -16.75
CA GLU A 23 1.49 3.89 -17.57
C GLU A 23 2.81 4.46 -17.01
N GLU A 24 2.76 5.66 -16.43
CA GLU A 24 3.94 6.30 -15.83
C GLU A 24 4.41 5.60 -14.53
N ILE A 25 3.48 5.14 -13.68
CA ILE A 25 3.83 4.56 -12.37
C ILE A 25 3.80 3.03 -12.36
N ALA A 26 3.16 2.39 -13.33
CA ALA A 26 2.96 0.93 -13.39
C ALA A 26 4.28 0.14 -13.34
N PRO A 27 5.35 0.53 -14.05
CA PRO A 27 6.62 -0.20 -13.98
C PRO A 27 7.17 -0.23 -12.55
N PHE A 28 7.16 0.92 -11.87
CA PHE A 28 7.62 1.04 -10.49
C PHE A 28 6.74 0.24 -9.52
N VAL A 29 5.41 0.40 -9.60
CA VAL A 29 4.45 -0.31 -8.75
C VAL A 29 4.61 -1.83 -8.89
N ARG A 30 4.74 -2.34 -10.12
CA ARG A 30 4.90 -3.78 -10.38
C ARG A 30 6.20 -4.33 -9.77
N VAL A 31 7.30 -3.58 -9.86
CA VAL A 31 8.59 -3.96 -9.25
C VAL A 31 8.47 -3.98 -7.72
N VAL A 32 7.92 -2.94 -7.12
CA VAL A 32 7.71 -2.87 -5.67
C VAL A 32 6.85 -4.03 -5.17
N VAL A 33 5.76 -4.37 -5.87
CA VAL A 33 4.90 -5.47 -5.43
C VAL A 33 5.60 -6.83 -5.57
N ARG A 34 6.39 -7.04 -6.63
CA ARG A 34 7.15 -8.28 -6.85
C ARG A 34 8.26 -8.48 -5.82
N CYS A 35 8.99 -7.42 -5.48
CA CYS A 35 10.16 -7.50 -4.60
C CYS A 35 9.80 -7.31 -3.11
N GLY A 36 8.77 -6.50 -2.82
CA GLY A 36 8.43 -6.10 -1.45
C GLY A 36 7.43 -7.02 -0.73
N PHE A 37 6.77 -7.93 -1.43
CA PHE A 37 5.75 -8.79 -0.82
C PHE A 37 5.95 -10.27 -1.15
N THR A 38 5.70 -11.14 -0.17
CA THR A 38 5.60 -12.58 -0.41
C THR A 38 4.43 -12.87 -1.36
N PRO A 39 4.63 -13.64 -2.45
CA PRO A 39 3.57 -14.02 -3.37
C PRO A 39 2.38 -14.67 -2.64
N SER A 40 1.16 -14.29 -3.03
CA SER A 40 -0.08 -14.81 -2.45
C SER A 40 -0.89 -15.55 -3.50
N GLN A 41 -1.34 -16.77 -3.17
CA GLN A 41 -2.27 -17.52 -4.01
C GLN A 41 -3.69 -16.91 -4.01
N ILE A 42 -3.99 -16.03 -3.05
CA ILE A 42 -5.26 -15.32 -2.97
C ILE A 42 -5.19 -14.08 -3.85
N ALA A 43 -5.92 -14.11 -4.97
CA ALA A 43 -5.87 -13.04 -5.97
C ALA A 43 -6.26 -11.67 -5.41
N LYS A 44 -7.24 -11.64 -4.50
CA LYS A 44 -7.69 -10.41 -3.84
C LYS A 44 -6.59 -9.74 -3.04
N VAL A 45 -5.75 -10.52 -2.34
CA VAL A 45 -4.63 -9.99 -1.54
C VAL A 45 -3.61 -9.31 -2.45
N THR A 46 -3.24 -9.95 -3.56
CA THR A 46 -2.32 -9.37 -4.55
C THR A 46 -2.90 -8.09 -5.16
N ALA A 47 -4.17 -8.09 -5.54
CA ALA A 47 -4.84 -6.90 -6.07
C ALA A 47 -4.92 -5.74 -5.06
N THR A 48 -5.18 -6.02 -3.78
CA THR A 48 -5.18 -5.01 -2.72
C THR A 48 -3.80 -4.39 -2.55
N ARG A 49 -2.73 -5.19 -2.53
CA ARG A 49 -1.35 -4.68 -2.42
C ARG A 49 -0.98 -3.78 -3.60
N ILE A 50 -1.32 -4.18 -4.82
CA ILE A 50 -1.09 -3.34 -6.01
C ILE A 50 -1.86 -2.02 -5.89
N SER A 51 -3.11 -2.07 -5.43
CA SER A 51 -3.93 -0.86 -5.22
C SER A 51 -3.32 0.09 -4.19
N GLU A 52 -2.83 -0.44 -3.07
CA GLU A 52 -2.21 0.35 -2.00
C GLU A 52 -0.91 1.00 -2.47
N VAL A 53 -0.04 0.23 -3.11
CA VAL A 53 1.22 0.74 -3.69
C VAL A 53 0.95 1.77 -4.79
N ALA A 54 0.01 1.51 -5.69
CA ALA A 54 -0.37 2.47 -6.73
C ALA A 54 -0.89 3.79 -6.14
N SER A 55 -1.65 3.73 -5.05
CA SER A 55 -2.22 4.93 -4.42
C SER A 55 -1.16 5.82 -3.77
N ILE A 56 -0.20 5.23 -3.02
CA ILE A 56 0.89 6.02 -2.42
C ILE A 56 1.85 6.57 -3.48
N VAL A 57 2.12 5.81 -4.54
CA VAL A 57 3.01 6.22 -5.63
C VAL A 57 2.39 7.36 -6.46
N ALA A 58 1.09 7.26 -6.78
CA ALA A 58 0.36 8.34 -7.44
C ALA A 58 0.39 9.61 -6.60
N TRP A 59 0.09 9.51 -5.30
CA TRP A 59 0.17 10.64 -4.38
C TRP A 59 1.59 11.22 -4.30
N ALA A 60 2.63 10.39 -4.18
CA ALA A 60 4.01 10.85 -4.10
C ALA A 60 4.41 11.64 -5.36
N ARG A 61 3.99 11.17 -6.53
CA ARG A 61 4.17 11.88 -7.81
C ARG A 61 3.46 13.24 -7.81
N GLU A 62 2.22 13.31 -7.34
CA GLU A 62 1.48 14.57 -7.21
C GLU A 62 2.17 15.56 -6.25
N GLN A 63 2.87 15.06 -5.23
CA GLN A 63 3.68 15.87 -4.32
C GLN A 63 5.05 16.28 -4.91
N GLY A 64 5.39 15.81 -6.11
CA GLY A 64 6.68 16.06 -6.75
C GLY A 64 7.85 15.27 -6.14
N LEU A 65 7.57 14.18 -5.42
CA LEU A 65 8.61 13.31 -4.88
C LEU A 65 9.22 12.42 -5.97
N PRO A 66 10.51 12.08 -5.87
CA PRO A 66 11.12 11.11 -6.76
C PRO A 66 10.45 9.74 -6.60
N LEU A 67 10.26 9.04 -7.72
CA LEU A 67 9.76 7.66 -7.76
C LEU A 67 10.88 6.69 -7.35
N ASP A 68 11.32 6.81 -6.11
CA ASP A 68 12.33 5.95 -5.50
C ASP A 68 11.72 5.21 -4.30
N VAL A 69 12.15 3.96 -4.08
CA VAL A 69 11.59 3.11 -3.03
C VAL A 69 11.88 3.69 -1.65
N GLU A 70 13.09 4.18 -1.41
CA GLU A 70 13.49 4.70 -0.11
C GLU A 70 12.74 6.00 0.21
N GLU A 71 12.51 6.86 -0.79
CA GLU A 71 11.81 8.14 -0.64
C GLU A 71 10.29 7.96 -0.49
N VAL A 72 9.68 7.13 -1.35
CA VAL A 72 8.22 6.88 -1.35
C VAL A 72 7.81 6.12 -0.07
N PHE A 73 8.59 5.12 0.33
CA PHE A 73 8.31 4.31 1.52
C PHE A 73 9.03 4.81 2.78
N HIS A 74 9.66 5.99 2.73
CA HIS A 74 10.22 6.62 3.93
C HIS A 74 9.11 6.79 4.98
N PRO A 75 9.35 6.48 6.26
CA PRO A 75 8.31 6.59 7.31
C PRO A 75 7.63 7.95 7.36
N ALA A 76 8.37 9.04 7.13
CA ALA A 76 7.82 10.39 7.07
C ALA A 76 6.88 10.61 5.86
N THR A 77 7.21 10.02 4.71
CA THR A 77 6.41 10.10 3.48
C THR A 77 5.13 9.29 3.62
N VAL A 78 5.22 8.05 4.12
CA VAL A 78 4.06 7.20 4.41
C VAL A 78 3.14 7.85 5.43
N ASN A 79 3.70 8.48 6.47
CA ASN A 79 2.88 9.19 7.47
C ASN A 79 2.11 10.37 6.85
N ARG A 80 2.78 11.17 6.00
CA ARG A 80 2.11 12.26 5.26
C ARG A 80 1.00 11.73 4.35
N TYR A 81 1.28 10.70 3.56
CA TYR A 81 0.27 10.04 2.73
C TYR A 81 -0.96 9.59 3.54
N ALA A 82 -0.72 9.01 4.72
CA ALA A 82 -1.80 8.52 5.57
C ALA A 82 -2.64 9.65 6.21
N MET A 83 -2.12 10.88 6.28
CA MET A 83 -2.85 12.06 6.73
C MET A 83 -3.65 12.71 5.59
N THR A 84 -3.19 12.58 4.35
CA THR A 84 -3.84 13.14 3.15
C THR A 84 -4.88 12.20 2.55
N ALA A 85 -4.71 10.89 2.69
CA ALA A 85 -5.63 9.90 2.13
C ALA A 85 -6.83 9.69 3.08
N PRO A 86 -8.05 10.16 2.74
CA PRO A 86 -9.23 9.96 3.58
C PRO A 86 -9.58 8.48 3.82
N GLY A 87 -9.11 7.56 2.94
CA GLY A 87 -9.34 6.11 3.06
C GLY A 87 -8.33 5.37 3.96
N LEU A 88 -7.10 5.85 4.12
CA LEU A 88 -6.08 5.16 4.93
C LEU A 88 -6.19 5.51 6.42
N ALA A 89 -6.65 6.72 6.72
CA ALA A 89 -6.89 7.17 8.09
C ALA A 89 -7.96 6.32 8.80
N ALA A 90 -9.00 5.87 8.09
CA ALA A 90 -10.07 5.04 8.65
C ALA A 90 -9.58 3.66 9.11
N ALA A 91 -8.53 3.10 8.51
CA ALA A 91 -7.97 1.80 8.90
C ALA A 91 -7.09 1.89 10.18
N LYS A 92 -6.55 3.07 10.51
CA LYS A 92 -5.66 3.26 11.67
C LYS A 92 -6.38 3.48 12.99
N ILE A 93 -7.67 3.81 12.99
CA ILE A 93 -8.46 4.05 14.22
C ILE A 93 -8.84 2.73 14.92
N SER A 94 -8.63 1.58 14.27
CA SER A 94 -8.91 0.26 14.84
C SER A 94 -7.78 -0.32 15.70
N ALA A 95 -6.61 0.34 15.75
CA ALA A 95 -5.50 -0.05 16.61
C ALA A 95 -5.50 0.78 17.90
N THR A 96 -6.51 0.58 18.74
CA THR A 96 -6.52 1.14 20.10
C THR A 96 -5.33 0.56 20.88
N PRO A 97 -4.45 1.39 21.47
CA PRO A 97 -3.50 0.89 22.45
C PRO A 97 -4.30 0.52 23.70
N GLN A 98 -4.50 -0.78 23.93
CA GLN A 98 -5.03 -1.26 25.21
C GLN A 98 -3.96 -1.07 26.28
N SER A 99 -3.89 0.16 26.81
CA SER A 99 -3.15 0.48 28.03
C SER A 99 -4.03 0.07 29.20
N ASP A 100 -4.03 -1.24 29.51
CA ASP A 100 -4.61 -1.76 30.74
C ASP A 100 -3.53 -1.64 31.83
N ASN A 101 -3.51 -0.47 32.47
CA ASN A 101 -2.68 -0.20 33.62
C ASN A 101 -3.58 -0.30 34.86
N THR A 102 -3.75 -1.51 35.38
CA THR A 102 -4.45 -1.73 36.66
C THR A 102 -3.42 -1.90 37.78
N PRO A 103 -3.46 -1.08 38.85
CA PRO A 103 -2.47 -1.12 39.93
C PRO A 103 -2.64 -2.37 40.81
N VAL A 104 -1.50 -2.95 41.19
CA VAL A 104 -1.37 -4.03 42.17
C VAL A 104 -2.04 -3.63 43.48
N SER A 105 -3.06 -4.38 43.93
CA SER A 105 -3.51 -4.35 45.32
C SER A 105 -3.16 -5.66 45.99
N HIS A 106 -2.26 -5.53 46.96
CA HIS A 106 -1.81 -6.55 47.91
C HIS A 106 -2.89 -6.71 48.98
N VAL A 107 -3.46 -7.90 49.14
CA VAL A 107 -4.13 -8.34 50.37
C VAL A 107 -3.91 -9.84 50.56
#